data_AF-A0A810NRZ1-F1
#
_entry.id   AF-A0A810NRZ1-F1
#
_cell.length_a   1.000
_cell.length_b   1.000
_cell.length_c   1.000
_cell.angle_alpha   90.00
_cell.angle_beta   90.00
_cell.angle_gamma   90.00
#
_symmetry.space_group_name_H-M   'P 1'
#
loop_
_entity.id
_entity.type
_entity.pdbx_description
1 polymer ?
#
loop_
_entity_poly.entity_id
_entity_poly.type
_entity_poly.pdbx_seq_one_letter_code
_entity_poly.pdbx_strand_id
1 'polypeptide(L)'
;MIRTRISGVVLALTAAAALSACSDAEPAATGSPAATPSATTAASAPAAADGDCKQAQGALLVASTRMAGVSLNIGMAKPASPREGLDKAAGVLDLALGVLDEALPKMTGGAVKDLVQSVRTDAAAFQQNLKSSTDPDEAAKAAEAFAAAVDAKTQQLATLCS
;
A
#
# COMPACT_ATOMS: atom_id res chain seq x y z
N MET A 1 4.65 -21.05 45.97
CA MET A 1 5.67 -19.99 45.78
C MET A 1 6.60 -20.41 44.65
N ILE A 2 6.43 -19.85 43.45
CA ILE A 2 7.31 -20.09 42.29
C ILE A 2 7.58 -18.73 41.62
N ARG A 3 8.86 -18.47 41.40
CA ARG A 3 9.48 -17.23 40.92
C ARG A 3 9.37 -17.05 39.40
N THR A 4 9.04 -15.83 38.98
CA THR A 4 9.75 -14.96 38.01
C THR A 4 10.15 -15.55 36.65
N ARG A 5 9.59 -15.00 35.55
CA ARG A 5 10.30 -14.22 34.51
C ARG A 5 9.32 -13.32 33.74
N ILE A 6 9.50 -12.01 33.91
CA ILE A 6 8.98 -10.92 33.08
C ILE A 6 10.14 -10.57 32.13
N SER A 7 9.93 -10.63 30.82
CA SER A 7 10.92 -10.19 29.82
C SER A 7 10.25 -9.29 28.79
N GLY A 8 10.69 -8.01 28.79
CA GLY A 8 10.59 -6.98 27.73
C GLY A 8 9.20 -6.34 27.56
N VAL A 9 8.87 -5.10 27.96
CA VAL A 9 9.64 -3.83 28.13
C VAL A 9 10.37 -3.46 26.83
N VAL A 10 9.73 -2.74 25.89
CA VAL A 10 9.56 -1.25 25.83
C VAL A 10 10.58 -0.62 24.86
N LEU A 11 10.10 0.35 24.06
CA LEU A 11 10.84 1.30 23.20
C LEU A 11 11.49 0.68 21.93
N ALA A 12 11.39 1.25 20.73
CA ALA A 12 11.50 2.67 20.44
C ALA A 12 10.72 3.10 19.19
N LEU A 13 9.98 4.20 19.35
CA LEU A 13 9.76 5.21 18.31
C LEU A 13 11.12 5.81 17.92
N THR A 14 11.45 5.79 16.64
CA THR A 14 12.36 6.79 16.03
C THR A 14 11.85 7.13 14.64
N ALA A 15 10.92 8.07 14.61
CA ALA A 15 10.73 8.95 13.47
C ALA A 15 11.77 10.06 13.50
N ALA A 16 12.03 10.60 12.31
CA ALA A 16 12.55 11.93 12.00
C ALA A 16 14.07 12.12 11.82
N ALA A 17 14.34 12.70 10.64
CA ALA A 17 15.36 13.70 10.33
C ALA A 17 16.78 13.22 10.02
N ALA A 18 17.09 13.15 8.73
CA ALA A 18 18.25 13.86 8.16
C ALA A 18 18.09 13.99 6.63
N LEU A 19 17.39 15.05 6.19
CA LEU A 19 17.68 15.68 4.92
C LEU A 19 18.80 16.71 5.13
N SER A 20 19.65 16.83 4.11
CA SER A 20 20.42 18.01 3.68
C SER A 20 21.95 18.00 3.83
N ALA A 21 22.57 18.30 2.67
CA ALA A 21 23.93 18.77 2.37
C ALA A 21 25.04 17.68 2.39
N CYS A 22 26.01 17.63 1.46
CA CYS A 22 26.57 18.66 0.59
C CYS A 22 27.27 18.04 -0.63
N SER A 23 27.48 18.88 -1.64
CA SER A 23 27.99 18.62 -2.98
C SER A 23 29.51 18.41 -3.08
N ASP A 24 29.91 17.89 -4.24
CA ASP A 24 31.10 18.26 -5.04
C ASP A 24 32.51 17.91 -4.52
N ALA A 25 33.15 16.93 -5.20
CA ALA A 25 34.47 17.05 -5.84
C ALA A 25 35.13 15.68 -6.11
N GLU A 26 35.35 15.36 -7.40
CA GLU A 26 36.39 14.43 -7.90
C GLU A 26 37.80 15.08 -7.72
N PRO A 27 38.95 14.45 -8.08
CA PRO A 27 39.26 13.04 -8.36
C PRO A 27 40.56 12.54 -7.67
N ALA A 28 40.78 11.22 -7.61
CA ALA A 28 42.13 10.66 -7.61
C ALA A 28 42.12 9.22 -8.16
N ALA A 29 42.72 9.07 -9.34
CA ALA A 29 42.98 7.81 -10.01
C ALA A 29 43.99 6.95 -9.23
N THR A 30 43.83 5.62 -9.29
CA THR A 30 44.78 4.69 -9.96
C THR A 30 44.43 3.24 -9.61
N GLY A 31 44.32 2.40 -10.65
CA GLY A 31 44.35 0.94 -10.50
C GLY A 31 43.19 0.18 -11.15
N SER A 32 43.28 -0.05 -12.46
CA SER A 32 42.58 -1.16 -13.15
C SER A 32 42.95 -2.50 -12.48
N PRO A 33 42.12 -3.57 -12.55
CA PRO A 33 41.48 -4.00 -13.78
C PRO A 33 40.05 -4.57 -13.64
N ALA A 34 39.47 -4.88 -14.81
CA ALA A 34 38.44 -5.88 -15.06
C ALA A 34 36.98 -5.42 -15.16
N ALA A 35 36.33 -6.08 -16.12
CA ALA A 35 34.92 -6.04 -16.48
C ALA A 35 34.46 -4.74 -17.13
N THR A 36 34.36 -4.77 -18.46
CA THR A 36 33.43 -3.94 -19.23
C THR A 36 32.05 -3.99 -18.56
N PRO A 37 31.54 -2.92 -17.94
CA PRO A 37 30.12 -2.85 -17.70
C PRO A 37 29.53 -2.49 -19.05
N SER A 38 28.83 -3.44 -19.67
CA SER A 38 27.74 -3.10 -20.57
C SER A 38 26.93 -2.03 -19.85
N ALA A 39 26.92 -0.82 -20.41
CA ALA A 39 26.04 0.25 -20.01
C ALA A 39 24.61 -0.21 -20.32
N THR A 40 24.05 -1.05 -19.46
CA THR A 40 22.62 -1.10 -19.26
C THR A 40 22.32 0.27 -18.67
N THR A 41 21.92 1.20 -19.52
CA THR A 41 21.17 2.37 -19.10
C THR A 41 20.07 1.84 -18.21
N ALA A 42 20.29 1.94 -16.90
CA ALA A 42 19.23 1.89 -15.93
C ALA A 42 18.33 3.04 -16.36
N ALA A 43 17.29 2.70 -17.12
CA ALA A 43 16.18 3.58 -17.41
C ALA A 43 15.67 3.99 -16.03
N SER A 44 16.18 5.13 -15.56
CA SER A 44 15.68 5.78 -14.37
C SER A 44 14.21 5.95 -14.68
N ALA A 45 13.37 5.22 -13.96
CA ALA A 45 11.94 5.37 -14.06
C ALA A 45 11.67 6.88 -13.97
N PRO A 46 10.91 7.47 -14.90
CA PRO A 46 10.65 8.89 -14.86
C PRO A 46 10.12 9.21 -13.45
N ALA A 47 10.85 10.06 -12.73
CA ALA A 47 10.43 10.51 -11.41
C ALA A 47 8.99 10.97 -11.54
N ALA A 48 8.08 10.35 -10.77
CA ALA A 48 6.68 10.68 -10.84
C ALA A 48 6.50 12.16 -10.50
N ALA A 49 5.60 12.85 -11.18
CA ALA A 49 5.30 14.22 -10.83
C ALA A 49 4.84 14.28 -9.37
N ASP A 50 5.40 15.20 -8.57
CA ASP A 50 5.07 15.38 -7.15
C ASP A 50 3.54 15.42 -6.88
N GLY A 51 2.77 15.95 -7.84
CA GLY A 51 1.31 15.96 -7.81
C GLY A 51 0.68 14.56 -7.85
N ASP A 52 1.15 13.68 -8.74
CA ASP A 52 0.66 12.31 -8.89
C ASP A 52 0.95 11.48 -7.64
N CYS A 53 2.14 11.66 -7.05
CA CYS A 53 2.55 11.00 -5.82
C CYS A 53 1.65 11.36 -4.63
N LYS A 54 1.40 12.65 -4.40
CA LYS A 54 0.49 13.10 -3.32
C LYS A 54 -0.93 12.60 -3.55
N GLN A 55 -1.38 12.60 -4.79
CA GLN A 55 -2.73 12.17 -5.14
C GLN A 55 -2.91 10.66 -4.99
N ALA A 56 -1.90 9.87 -5.35
CA ALA A 56 -1.87 8.43 -5.12
C ALA A 56 -1.81 8.10 -3.63
N GLN A 57 -0.96 8.80 -2.86
CA GLN A 57 -0.88 8.61 -1.41
C GLN A 57 -2.23 8.89 -0.74
N GLY A 58 -2.91 9.97 -1.12
CA GLY A 58 -4.26 10.28 -0.62
C GLY A 58 -5.27 9.19 -0.95
N ALA A 59 -5.28 8.68 -2.20
CA ALA A 59 -6.20 7.64 -2.62
C ALA A 59 -5.94 6.29 -1.92
N LEU A 60 -4.67 5.88 -1.79
CA LEU A 60 -4.28 4.66 -1.08
C LEU A 60 -4.57 4.76 0.43
N LEU A 61 -4.40 5.93 1.03
CA LEU A 61 -4.74 6.15 2.44
C LEU A 61 -6.25 5.99 2.69
N VAL A 62 -7.10 6.48 1.79
CA VAL A 62 -8.54 6.24 1.90
C VAL A 62 -8.84 4.75 1.78
N ALA A 63 -8.25 4.06 0.79
CA ALA A 63 -8.44 2.62 0.63
C ALA A 63 -8.02 1.83 1.88
N SER A 64 -6.85 2.12 2.46
CA SER A 64 -6.36 1.45 3.67
C SER A 64 -7.23 1.76 4.90
N THR A 65 -7.69 3.01 5.06
CA THR A 65 -8.59 3.39 6.17
C THR A 65 -9.93 2.67 6.07
N ARG A 66 -10.45 2.48 4.84
CA ARG A 66 -11.71 1.77 4.61
C ARG A 66 -11.60 0.28 4.90
N MET A 67 -10.41 -0.31 4.80
CA MET A 67 -10.18 -1.70 5.17
C MET A 67 -10.44 -1.99 6.64
N ALA A 68 -10.17 -1.06 7.54
CA ALA A 68 -10.56 -1.22 8.94
C ALA A 68 -12.09 -1.37 9.09
N GLY A 69 -12.86 -0.58 8.34
CA GLY A 69 -14.32 -0.67 8.30
C GLY A 69 -14.82 -1.98 7.69
N VAL A 70 -14.17 -2.46 6.63
CA VAL A 70 -14.47 -3.78 6.04
C VAL A 70 -14.28 -4.89 7.08
N SER A 71 -13.10 -4.96 7.70
CA SER A 71 -12.78 -6.01 8.67
C SER A 71 -13.71 -6.01 9.88
N LEU A 72 -14.11 -4.82 10.36
CA LEU A 72 -15.11 -4.70 11.43
C LEU A 72 -16.47 -5.28 11.01
N ASN A 73 -16.95 -4.98 9.80
CA ASN A 73 -18.24 -5.48 9.32
C ASN A 73 -18.20 -7.00 9.09
N ILE A 74 -17.10 -7.55 8.58
CA ILE A 74 -16.90 -9.00 8.46
C ILE A 74 -16.86 -9.66 9.85
N GLY A 75 -16.16 -9.06 10.82
CA GLY A 75 -16.11 -9.55 12.20
C GLY A 75 -17.49 -9.59 12.86
N MET A 76 -18.32 -8.58 12.60
CA MET A 76 -19.71 -8.51 13.07
C MET A 76 -20.67 -9.44 12.29
N ALA A 77 -20.28 -9.88 11.08
CA ALA A 77 -21.05 -10.81 10.26
C ALA A 77 -21.09 -12.23 10.88
N LYS A 78 -20.00 -12.65 11.53
CA LYS A 78 -19.85 -13.99 12.15
C LYS A 78 -20.95 -14.33 13.18
N PRO A 79 -21.26 -13.48 14.19
CA PRO A 79 -22.19 -13.84 15.25
C PRO A 79 -23.67 -13.57 14.97
N ALA A 80 -24.02 -12.74 13.97
CA ALA A 80 -25.38 -12.18 13.86
C ALA A 80 -26.07 -12.48 12.52
N SER A 81 -25.47 -12.04 11.41
CA SER A 81 -26.07 -12.15 10.08
C SER A 81 -24.97 -12.04 9.02
N PRO A 82 -24.45 -13.18 8.51
CA PRO A 82 -23.31 -13.20 7.61
C PRO A 82 -23.53 -12.34 6.37
N ARG A 83 -24.70 -12.47 5.73
CA ARG A 83 -24.99 -11.76 4.48
C ARG A 83 -25.06 -10.25 4.65
N GLU A 84 -25.77 -9.76 5.67
CA GLU A 84 -25.88 -8.32 5.94
C GLU A 84 -24.51 -7.71 6.27
N GLY A 85 -23.70 -8.41 7.08
CA GLY A 85 -22.35 -7.95 7.41
C GLY A 85 -21.41 -7.90 6.20
N LEU A 86 -21.49 -8.90 5.30
CA LEU A 86 -20.73 -8.91 4.05
C LEU A 86 -21.20 -7.82 3.06
N ASP A 87 -22.50 -7.58 2.95
CA ASP A 87 -23.05 -6.50 2.12
C ASP A 87 -22.63 -5.11 2.65
N LYS A 88 -22.62 -4.91 3.97
CA LYS A 88 -22.07 -3.70 4.60
C LYS A 88 -20.58 -3.55 4.35
N ALA A 89 -19.80 -4.63 4.47
CA ALA A 89 -18.38 -4.63 4.15
C ALA A 89 -18.13 -4.24 2.68
N ALA A 90 -18.94 -4.75 1.75
CA ALA A 90 -18.87 -4.36 0.33
C ALA A 90 -19.22 -2.89 0.10
N GLY A 91 -20.19 -2.34 0.83
CA GLY A 91 -20.56 -0.92 0.77
C GLY A 91 -19.48 0.02 1.31
N VAL A 92 -18.65 -0.43 2.26
CA VAL A 92 -17.50 0.36 2.74
C VAL A 92 -16.45 0.56 1.63
N LEU A 93 -16.33 -0.39 0.70
CA LEU A 93 -15.42 -0.27 -0.44
C LEU A 93 -15.91 0.68 -1.54
N ASP A 94 -17.21 0.99 -1.62
CA ASP A 94 -17.74 1.90 -2.65
C ASP A 94 -17.09 3.29 -2.56
N LEU A 95 -16.84 3.79 -1.35
CA LEU A 95 -16.16 5.08 -1.20
C LEU A 95 -14.69 5.00 -1.62
N ALA A 96 -13.99 3.92 -1.27
CA ALA A 96 -12.60 3.73 -1.69
C ALA A 96 -12.48 3.67 -3.21
N LEU A 97 -13.38 2.92 -3.86
CA LEU A 97 -13.48 2.83 -5.31
C LEU A 97 -13.80 4.20 -5.94
N GLY A 98 -14.74 4.95 -5.36
CA GLY A 98 -15.06 6.29 -5.83
C GLY A 98 -13.87 7.26 -5.78
N VAL A 99 -13.09 7.24 -4.70
CA VAL A 99 -11.88 8.07 -4.58
C VAL A 99 -10.79 7.65 -5.56
N LEU A 100 -10.59 6.34 -5.76
CA LEU A 100 -9.63 5.81 -6.73
C LEU A 100 -10.04 6.18 -8.17
N ASP A 101 -11.32 6.06 -8.51
CA ASP A 101 -11.88 6.42 -9.82
C ASP A 101 -11.82 7.93 -10.08
N GLU A 102 -11.92 8.76 -9.04
CA GLU A 102 -11.73 10.22 -9.17
C GLU A 102 -10.26 10.62 -9.31
N ALA A 103 -9.34 9.86 -8.71
CA ALA A 103 -7.90 10.13 -8.72
C ALA A 103 -7.24 9.72 -10.05
N LEU A 104 -7.59 8.57 -10.62
CA LEU A 104 -7.02 8.01 -11.85
C LEU A 104 -7.01 8.93 -13.08
N PRO A 105 -8.10 9.66 -13.43
CA PRO A 105 -8.11 10.53 -14.61
C PRO A 105 -7.27 11.80 -14.42
N LYS A 106 -6.96 12.16 -13.18
CA LYS A 106 -6.17 13.34 -12.84
C LYS A 106 -4.66 13.03 -12.83
N MET A 107 -4.28 11.75 -12.90
CA MET A 107 -2.89 11.33 -12.87
C MET A 107 -2.24 11.30 -14.26
N THR A 108 -1.01 11.80 -14.33
CA THR A 108 -0.22 11.88 -15.58
C THR A 108 0.94 10.88 -15.64
N GLY A 109 1.49 10.48 -14.50
CA GLY A 109 2.60 9.53 -14.40
C GLY A 109 2.17 8.09 -14.61
N GLY A 110 2.71 7.44 -15.64
CA GLY A 110 2.35 6.06 -16.01
C GLY A 110 2.49 5.06 -14.87
N ALA A 111 3.66 5.00 -14.22
CA ALA A 111 3.92 4.03 -13.17
C ALA A 111 3.04 4.21 -11.92
N VAL A 112 2.83 5.46 -11.49
CA VAL A 112 1.97 5.77 -10.33
C VAL A 112 0.50 5.51 -10.65
N LYS A 113 0.06 5.90 -11.85
CA LYS A 113 -1.30 5.65 -12.33
C LYS A 113 -1.59 4.16 -12.44
N ASP A 114 -0.67 3.38 -12.99
CA ASP A 114 -0.82 1.92 -13.12
C ASP A 114 -0.92 1.24 -11.74
N LEU A 115 -0.14 1.72 -10.76
CA LEU A 115 -0.20 1.24 -9.39
C LEU A 115 -1.57 1.52 -8.74
N VAL A 116 -2.06 2.76 -8.86
CA VAL A 116 -3.39 3.14 -8.36
C VAL A 116 -4.50 2.36 -9.08
N GLN A 117 -4.35 2.12 -10.39
CA GLN A 117 -5.30 1.34 -11.17
C GLN A 117 -5.31 -0.13 -10.76
N SER A 118 -4.16 -0.68 -10.38
CA SER A 118 -4.05 -2.01 -9.81
C SER A 118 -4.77 -2.09 -8.45
N VAL A 119 -4.57 -1.12 -7.54
CA VAL A 119 -5.33 -1.06 -6.26
C VAL A 119 -6.83 -1.01 -6.52
N ARG A 120 -7.27 -0.20 -7.48
CA ARG A 120 -8.68 -0.07 -7.87
C ARG A 120 -9.26 -1.38 -8.37
N THR A 121 -8.52 -2.09 -9.23
CA THR A 121 -8.94 -3.39 -9.77
C THR A 121 -9.07 -4.43 -8.66
N ASP A 122 -8.09 -4.48 -7.76
CA ASP A 122 -8.12 -5.40 -6.61
C ASP A 122 -9.27 -5.08 -5.66
N ALA A 123 -9.54 -3.80 -5.39
CA ALA A 123 -10.65 -3.35 -4.56
C ALA A 123 -11.99 -3.76 -5.15
N ALA A 124 -12.14 -3.64 -6.48
CA ALA A 124 -13.36 -4.05 -7.19
C ALA A 124 -13.53 -5.57 -7.17
N ALA A 125 -12.45 -6.33 -7.39
CA ALA A 125 -12.47 -7.78 -7.30
C ALA A 125 -12.81 -8.26 -5.89
N PHE A 126 -12.23 -7.64 -4.86
CA PHE A 126 -12.56 -7.94 -3.47
C PHE A 126 -14.01 -7.57 -3.13
N GLN A 127 -14.52 -6.44 -3.61
CA GLN A 127 -15.92 -6.09 -3.44
C GLN A 127 -16.86 -7.12 -4.10
N GLN A 128 -16.53 -7.59 -5.29
CA GLN A 128 -17.31 -8.67 -5.93
C GLN A 128 -17.25 -9.96 -5.13
N ASN A 129 -16.08 -10.32 -4.59
CA ASN A 129 -15.93 -11.47 -3.70
C ASN A 129 -16.87 -11.35 -2.48
N LEU A 130 -16.88 -10.21 -1.80
CA LEU A 130 -17.81 -9.95 -0.68
C LEU A 130 -19.29 -10.09 -1.10
N LYS A 131 -19.65 -9.57 -2.28
CA LYS A 131 -21.02 -9.68 -2.82
C LYS A 131 -21.38 -11.12 -3.22
N SER A 132 -20.43 -11.97 -3.61
CA SER A 132 -20.69 -13.38 -3.97
C SER A 132 -20.53 -14.35 -2.81
N SER A 133 -19.78 -13.99 -1.77
CA SER A 133 -19.47 -14.87 -0.65
C SER A 133 -20.68 -15.03 0.29
N THR A 134 -20.77 -16.20 0.88
CA THR A 134 -21.69 -16.52 1.98
C THR A 134 -20.96 -16.86 3.27
N ASP A 135 -19.63 -16.94 3.22
CA ASP A 135 -18.77 -17.34 4.33
C ASP A 135 -17.94 -16.15 4.85
N PRO A 136 -18.18 -15.69 6.09
CA PRO A 136 -17.43 -14.60 6.69
C PRO A 136 -15.96 -14.95 7.00
N ASP A 137 -15.59 -16.23 7.16
CA ASP A 137 -14.20 -16.63 7.38
C ASP A 137 -13.37 -16.51 6.09
N GLU A 138 -13.93 -16.95 4.97
CA GLU A 138 -13.30 -16.76 3.66
C GLU A 138 -13.22 -15.28 3.28
N ALA A 139 -14.26 -14.49 3.61
CA ALA A 139 -14.23 -13.05 3.42
C ALA A 139 -13.16 -12.37 4.28
N ALA A 140 -12.94 -12.82 5.52
CA ALA A 140 -11.89 -12.28 6.39
C ALA A 140 -10.49 -12.55 5.82
N LYS A 141 -10.22 -13.78 5.34
CA LYS A 141 -8.95 -14.10 4.65
C LYS A 141 -8.75 -13.25 3.40
N ALA A 142 -9.81 -13.05 2.61
CA ALA A 142 -9.75 -12.19 1.43
C ALA A 142 -9.48 -10.72 1.80
N ALA A 143 -10.04 -10.24 2.92
CA ALA A 143 -9.77 -8.90 3.45
C ALA A 143 -8.31 -8.74 3.89
N GLU A 144 -7.74 -9.74 4.58
CA GLU A 144 -6.33 -9.77 4.96
C GLU A 144 -5.41 -9.77 3.73
N ALA A 145 -5.72 -10.59 2.73
CA ALA A 145 -4.95 -10.65 1.48
C ALA A 145 -4.99 -9.31 0.73
N PHE A 146 -6.16 -8.69 0.64
CA PHE A 146 -6.29 -7.37 0.02
C PHE A 146 -5.57 -6.28 0.82
N ALA A 147 -5.65 -6.29 2.15
CA ALA A 147 -4.91 -5.36 3.00
C ALA A 147 -3.39 -5.47 2.78
N ALA A 148 -2.86 -6.69 2.74
CA ALA A 148 -1.46 -6.94 2.42
C ALA A 148 -1.07 -6.46 1.01
N ALA A 149 -1.96 -6.65 0.02
CA ALA A 149 -1.75 -6.16 -1.33
C ALA A 149 -1.73 -4.62 -1.42
N VAL A 150 -2.57 -3.93 -0.64
CA VAL A 150 -2.56 -2.46 -0.54
C VAL A 150 -1.29 -1.96 0.15
N ASP A 151 -0.83 -2.64 1.21
CA ASP A 151 0.42 -2.28 1.90
C ASP A 151 1.63 -2.43 0.98
N ALA A 152 1.75 -3.56 0.27
CA ALA A 152 2.81 -3.78 -0.71
C ALA A 152 2.82 -2.71 -1.80
N LYS A 153 1.66 -2.30 -2.31
CA LYS A 153 1.54 -1.22 -3.29
C LYS A 153 1.84 0.16 -2.70
N THR A 154 1.54 0.38 -1.42
CA THR A 154 1.93 1.61 -0.71
C THR A 154 3.44 1.72 -0.58
N GLN A 155 4.12 0.61 -0.28
CA GLN A 155 5.58 0.56 -0.25
C GLN A 155 6.20 0.80 -1.63
N GLN A 156 5.62 0.21 -2.69
CA GLN A 156 6.04 0.49 -4.07
C GLN A 156 5.85 1.96 -4.45
N LEU A 157 4.74 2.57 -4.05
CA LEU A 157 4.50 3.99 -4.26
C LEU A 157 5.56 4.84 -3.56
N ALA A 158 5.97 4.48 -2.33
CA ALA A 158 7.04 5.20 -1.63
C ALA A 158 8.35 5.16 -2.42
N THR A 159 8.71 4.01 -3.02
CA THR A 159 9.91 3.88 -3.88
C THR A 159 9.80 4.65 -5.20
N LEU A 160 8.59 4.78 -5.77
CA LEU A 160 8.37 5.54 -7.01
C LEU A 160 8.37 7.06 -6.79
N CYS A 161 8.14 7.48 -5.55
CA CYS A 161 7.98 8.88 -5.13
C CYS A 161 9.12 9.39 -4.25
N SER A 162 10.15 8.58 -4.01
CA SER A 162 11.40 8.93 -3.30
C SER A 162 12.50 9.33 -4.26
#